data_AF-A0A953PVF6-F1
#
_entry.id   AF-A0A953PVF6-F1
#
_cell.length_a   1.000
_cell.length_b   1.000
_cell.length_c   1.000
_cell.angle_alpha   90.00
_cell.angle_beta   90.00
_cell.angle_gamma   90.00
#
_symmetry.space_group_name_H-M   'P 1'
#
loop_
_entity.id
_entity.type
_entity.pdbx_description
1 polymer ?
#
loop_
_entity_poly.entity_id
_entity_poly.type
_entity_poly.pdbx_seq_one_letter_code
_entity_poly.pdbx_strand_id
1 'polypeptide(L)'
;MSDAGRYRRVHNNEWLDPAFRRLDAAHRVVRLYASAGPQTTSVGCFRFSTAMAVEELGGTPEEFESCLTNVCEAFGWGWDPVARVLWISDWFERNPPANKNVVAAWVKLIKNVPNSEVKTRAIVSINDSLKTLYPGFLQPWTELLKSFRKAESKAESQAERQAEPPQGAGIVGTGTESRRAPRGSAGSDGNGADRAIGSEGAPLTKIEELARRTLGIMRPIGLMEPDENLIDSFFATAKHAGGDDWRDWRRQDVVAALADALSKRVAS
;
A
#
# COMPACT_ATOMS: atom_id res chain seq x y z
N MET A 1 -18.85 39.97 5.05
CA MET A 1 -17.85 39.26 5.87
C MET A 1 -16.51 39.53 5.23
N SER A 2 -15.60 40.19 5.95
CA SER A 2 -14.29 40.56 5.43
C SER A 2 -13.55 39.30 4.97
N ASP A 3 -13.04 39.33 3.75
CA ASP A 3 -12.20 38.33 3.11
C ASP A 3 -10.82 38.27 3.77
N ALA A 4 -10.79 38.05 5.09
CA ALA A 4 -9.60 37.75 5.86
C ALA A 4 -9.17 36.33 5.45
N GLY A 5 -8.52 36.32 4.29
CA GLY A 5 -8.41 35.22 3.35
C GLY A 5 -7.92 33.94 3.99
N ARG A 6 -8.45 32.85 3.46
CA ARG A 6 -8.06 31.47 3.80
C ARG A 6 -6.55 31.33 3.56
N TYR A 7 -5.75 31.37 4.62
CA TYR A 7 -4.30 31.26 4.53
C TYR A 7 -3.81 29.87 4.96
N ARG A 8 -2.63 29.50 4.47
CA ARG A 8 -1.88 28.33 4.93
C ARG A 8 -0.57 28.77 5.55
N ARG A 9 -0.16 28.06 6.60
CA ARG A 9 1.08 28.36 7.31
C ARG A 9 2.22 27.60 6.65
N VAL A 10 3.29 28.30 6.31
CA VAL A 10 4.60 27.72 6.00
C VAL A 10 5.49 28.02 7.19
N HIS A 11 6.08 26.98 7.79
CA HIS A 11 6.95 27.14 8.94
C HIS A 11 8.32 27.68 8.50
N ASN A 12 8.92 28.58 9.27
CA ASN A 12 10.26 29.11 8.95
C ASN A 12 11.32 28.00 8.86
N ASN A 13 11.18 26.93 9.64
CA ASN A 13 12.09 25.79 9.63
C ASN A 13 12.07 25.01 8.30
N GLU A 14 11.06 25.21 7.45
CA GLU A 14 11.02 24.63 6.11
C GLU A 14 12.25 25.02 5.29
N TRP A 15 12.69 26.27 5.40
CA TRP A 15 13.88 26.77 4.71
C TRP A 15 15.19 26.14 5.22
N LEU A 16 15.15 25.57 6.42
CA LEU A 16 16.28 24.90 7.06
C LEU A 16 16.27 23.39 6.83
N ASP A 17 15.16 22.83 6.34
CA ASP A 17 15.03 21.40 6.08
C ASP A 17 16.07 20.94 5.04
N PRO A 18 16.89 19.92 5.33
CA PRO A 18 17.92 19.46 4.41
C PRO A 18 17.38 18.98 3.06
N ALA A 19 16.19 18.36 3.02
CA ALA A 19 15.56 17.94 1.77
C ALA A 19 15.10 19.16 0.97
N PHE A 20 14.47 20.15 1.61
CA PHE A 20 14.07 21.40 0.96
C PHE A 20 15.26 22.18 0.39
N ARG A 21 16.39 22.22 1.12
CA ARG A 21 17.61 22.90 0.67
C ARG A 21 18.26 22.23 -0.53
N ARG A 22 18.13 20.91 -0.70
CA ARG A 22 18.64 20.16 -1.85
C ARG A 22 17.81 20.35 -3.12
N LEU A 23 16.54 20.75 -3.00
CA LEU A 23 15.71 21.07 -4.14
C LEU A 23 16.21 22.32 -4.87
N ASP A 24 16.07 22.33 -6.19
CA ASP A 24 16.22 23.53 -7.01
C ASP A 24 15.02 24.48 -6.88
N ALA A 25 15.05 25.62 -7.58
CA ALA A 25 14.01 26.63 -7.49
C ALA A 25 12.62 26.10 -7.94
N ALA A 26 12.56 25.34 -9.03
CA ALA A 26 11.31 24.81 -9.58
C ALA A 26 10.67 23.81 -8.61
N HIS A 27 11.47 22.87 -8.09
CA HIS A 27 11.00 21.88 -7.12
C HIS A 27 10.55 22.53 -5.81
N ARG A 28 11.22 23.60 -5.35
CA ARG A 28 10.79 24.35 -4.15
C ARG A 28 9.42 25.00 -4.36
N VAL A 29 9.16 25.58 -5.54
CA VAL A 29 7.85 26.15 -5.88
C VAL A 29 6.78 25.06 -5.87
N VAL A 30 7.03 23.91 -6.52
CA VAL A 30 6.10 22.78 -6.54
C VAL A 30 5.82 22.25 -5.14
N ARG A 31 6.85 22.10 -4.29
CA ARG A 31 6.68 21.70 -2.88
C ARG A 31 5.74 22.68 -2.17
N LEU A 32 6.07 23.98 -2.20
CA LEU A 32 5.30 25.00 -1.49
C LEU A 32 3.85 25.04 -1.98
N TYR A 33 3.64 24.97 -3.28
CA TYR A 33 2.31 24.89 -3.87
C TYR A 33 1.54 23.65 -3.43
N ALA A 34 2.15 22.47 -3.50
CA ALA A 34 1.50 21.21 -3.14
C ALA A 34 1.07 21.12 -1.66
N SER A 35 1.62 21.97 -0.79
CA SER A 35 1.47 21.86 0.67
C SER A 35 0.84 23.07 1.35
N ALA A 36 0.93 24.24 0.74
CA ALA A 36 0.32 25.47 1.20
C ALA A 36 -0.58 26.13 0.15
N GLY A 37 -0.68 25.54 -1.05
CA GLY A 37 -1.49 26.06 -2.15
C GLY A 37 -3.00 25.82 -1.98
N PRO A 38 -3.79 26.28 -2.96
CA PRO A 38 -5.25 26.35 -2.87
C PRO A 38 -5.93 24.99 -2.82
N GLN A 39 -5.31 23.96 -3.41
CA GLN A 39 -5.85 22.60 -3.48
C GLN A 39 -5.74 21.81 -2.17
N THR A 40 -4.94 22.30 -1.22
CA THR A 40 -4.65 21.57 0.02
C THR A 40 -5.85 21.49 0.94
N THR A 41 -5.90 20.45 1.77
CA THR A 41 -6.94 20.27 2.81
C THR A 41 -6.33 20.33 4.21
N SER A 42 -7.14 20.34 5.26
CA SER A 42 -6.64 20.35 6.64
C SER A 42 -6.12 18.99 7.12
N VAL A 43 -6.35 17.91 6.36
CA VAL A 43 -5.98 16.53 6.72
C VAL A 43 -4.70 16.04 6.01
N GLY A 44 -4.14 16.83 5.09
CA GLY A 44 -2.89 16.49 4.40
C GLY A 44 -3.01 15.37 3.35
N CYS A 45 -4.22 14.84 3.12
CA CYS A 45 -4.53 13.90 2.04
C CYS A 45 -5.74 14.41 1.24
N PHE A 46 -5.57 14.56 -0.07
CA PHE A 46 -6.55 15.22 -0.93
C PHE A 46 -6.40 14.83 -2.40
N ARG A 47 -7.45 15.10 -3.18
CA ARG A 47 -7.36 15.07 -4.64
C ARG A 47 -6.51 16.25 -5.11
N PHE A 48 -5.51 16.01 -5.93
CA PHE A 48 -4.60 17.01 -6.46
C PHE A 48 -4.60 17.01 -7.99
N SER A 49 -5.03 18.13 -8.57
CA SER A 49 -5.06 18.37 -10.02
C SER A 49 -3.72 18.94 -10.46
N THR A 50 -2.93 18.15 -11.19
CA THR A 50 -1.67 18.60 -11.80
C THR A 50 -1.94 19.65 -12.89
N ALA A 51 -3.01 19.50 -13.67
CA ALA A 51 -3.41 20.47 -14.68
C ALA A 51 -3.68 21.87 -14.07
N MET A 52 -4.42 21.94 -12.96
CA MET A 52 -4.67 23.21 -12.27
C MET A 52 -3.38 23.80 -11.71
N ALA A 53 -2.47 22.96 -11.19
CA ALA A 53 -1.18 23.42 -10.69
C ALA A 53 -0.29 23.99 -11.82
N VAL A 54 -0.31 23.35 -13.00
CA VAL A 54 0.40 23.83 -14.20
C VAL A 54 -0.19 25.15 -14.70
N GLU A 55 -1.52 25.29 -14.73
CA GLU A 55 -2.15 26.56 -15.11
C GLU A 55 -1.79 27.71 -14.15
N GLU A 56 -1.68 27.42 -12.85
CA GLU A 56 -1.38 28.44 -11.84
C GLU A 56 0.11 28.77 -11.73
N LEU A 57 1.01 27.80 -11.94
CA LEU A 57 2.46 27.99 -11.81
C LEU A 57 3.17 28.25 -13.14
N GLY A 58 2.54 27.93 -14.27
CA GLY A 58 3.17 27.87 -15.58
C GLY A 58 4.02 26.61 -15.79
N GLY A 59 4.59 26.50 -17.00
CA GLY A 59 5.40 25.34 -17.42
C GLY A 59 4.57 24.30 -18.20
N THR A 60 5.15 23.13 -18.44
CA THR A 60 4.45 22.01 -19.08
C THR A 60 3.94 20.97 -18.06
N PRO A 61 2.91 20.18 -18.42
CA PRO A 61 2.47 19.06 -17.60
C PRO A 61 3.60 18.09 -17.23
N GLU A 62 4.48 17.79 -18.17
CA GLU A 62 5.59 16.84 -17.99
C GLU A 62 6.62 17.37 -16.99
N GLU A 63 6.98 18.66 -17.10
CA GLU A 63 7.89 19.32 -16.17
C GLU A 63 7.31 19.31 -14.75
N PHE A 64 6.03 19.64 -14.61
CA PHE A 64 5.36 19.67 -13.32
C PHE A 64 5.24 18.27 -12.70
N GLU A 65 4.84 17.27 -13.47
CA GLU A 65 4.70 15.89 -12.98
C GLU A 65 6.06 15.29 -12.57
N SER A 66 7.13 15.60 -13.32
CA SER A 66 8.50 15.25 -12.93
C SER A 66 8.90 15.93 -11.62
N CYS A 67 8.69 17.24 -11.50
CA CYS A 67 9.00 17.99 -10.28
C CYS A 67 8.20 17.46 -9.07
N LEU A 68 6.91 17.19 -9.25
CA LEU A 68 6.05 16.66 -8.19
C LEU A 68 6.55 15.29 -7.72
N THR A 69 6.95 14.41 -8.65
CA THR A 69 7.49 13.08 -8.31
C THR A 69 8.75 13.20 -7.47
N ASN A 70 9.72 14.02 -7.91
CA ASN A 70 10.96 14.28 -7.17
C ASN A 70 10.71 14.89 -5.78
N VAL A 71 9.74 15.81 -5.66
CA VAL A 71 9.32 16.34 -4.35
C VAL A 71 8.73 15.24 -3.49
N CYS A 72 7.86 14.39 -4.04
CA CYS A 72 7.26 13.31 -3.26
C CYS A 72 8.31 12.32 -2.75
N GLU A 73 9.29 11.96 -3.57
CA GLU A 73 10.41 11.12 -3.16
C GLU A 73 11.27 11.77 -2.07
N ALA A 74 11.63 13.05 -2.25
CA ALA A 74 12.50 13.77 -1.31
C ALA A 74 11.89 13.90 0.10
N PHE A 75 10.56 13.96 0.21
CA PHE A 75 9.84 14.14 1.48
C PHE A 75 9.05 12.88 1.92
N GLY A 76 9.14 11.78 1.18
CA GLY A 76 8.39 10.56 1.47
C GLY A 76 6.86 10.74 1.41
N TRP A 77 6.37 11.61 0.52
CA TRP A 77 4.94 11.82 0.30
C TRP A 77 4.37 10.72 -0.60
N GLY A 78 3.08 10.45 -0.46
CA GLY A 78 2.36 9.53 -1.34
C GLY A 78 1.74 10.27 -2.51
N TRP A 79 2.03 9.83 -3.74
CA TRP A 79 1.38 10.33 -4.95
C TRP A 79 0.79 9.19 -5.77
N ASP A 80 -0.49 9.29 -6.11
CA ASP A 80 -1.16 8.40 -7.05
C ASP A 80 -1.56 9.22 -8.29
N PRO A 81 -0.88 9.04 -9.44
CA PRO A 81 -1.16 9.80 -10.65
C PRO A 81 -2.49 9.42 -11.32
N VAL A 82 -3.01 8.22 -11.07
CA VAL A 82 -4.26 7.74 -11.68
C VAL A 82 -5.46 8.26 -10.88
N ALA A 83 -5.47 8.02 -9.57
CA ALA A 83 -6.53 8.51 -8.68
C ALA A 83 -6.40 10.02 -8.42
N ARG A 84 -5.26 10.62 -8.79
CA ARG A 84 -4.89 12.01 -8.54
C ARG A 84 -4.95 12.32 -7.05
N VAL A 85 -4.36 11.45 -6.22
CA VAL A 85 -4.35 11.58 -4.75
C VAL A 85 -2.95 11.89 -4.26
N LEU A 86 -2.82 13.01 -3.55
CA LEU A 86 -1.59 13.42 -2.88
C LEU A 86 -1.78 13.28 -1.36
N TRP A 87 -0.77 12.71 -0.70
CA TRP A 87 -0.69 12.59 0.75
C TRP A 87 0.67 13.07 1.28
N ILE A 88 0.61 14.07 2.16
CA ILE A 88 1.76 14.63 2.87
C ILE A 88 1.92 13.85 4.18
N SER A 89 2.93 12.99 4.27
CA SER A 89 3.10 12.02 5.35
C SER A 89 3.44 12.64 6.70
N ASP A 90 4.19 13.74 6.69
CA ASP A 90 4.59 14.52 7.88
C ASP A 90 3.59 15.63 8.25
N TRP A 91 2.36 15.59 7.69
CA TRP A 91 1.39 16.67 7.85
C TRP A 91 1.04 16.96 9.31
N PHE A 92 0.88 15.93 10.15
CA PHE A 92 0.42 16.11 11.54
C PHE A 92 1.47 16.56 12.52
N GLU A 93 2.75 16.37 12.21
CA GLU A 93 3.84 16.93 13.02
C GLU A 93 3.75 18.45 13.04
N ARG A 94 3.30 19.02 11.92
CA ARG A 94 3.18 20.47 11.72
C ARG A 94 1.75 21.00 11.93
N ASN A 95 0.74 20.16 11.66
CA ASN A 95 -0.67 20.54 11.70
C ASN A 95 -1.49 19.58 12.58
N PRO A 96 -1.18 19.46 13.88
CA PRO A 96 -1.98 18.62 14.79
C PRO A 96 -3.41 19.16 14.88
N PRO A 97 -4.42 18.29 15.10
CA PRO A 97 -5.79 18.72 15.23
C PRO A 97 -5.95 19.58 16.48
N ALA A 98 -6.55 20.76 16.34
CA ALA A 98 -6.81 21.63 17.49
C ALA A 98 -7.85 21.04 18.46
N ASN A 99 -8.80 20.25 17.95
CA ASN A 99 -9.86 19.62 18.75
C ASN A 99 -10.57 18.49 17.96
N LYS A 100 -11.48 17.77 18.61
CA LYS A 100 -12.21 16.63 18.03
C LYS A 100 -13.10 16.99 16.84
N ASN A 101 -13.56 18.24 16.76
CA ASN A 101 -14.40 18.69 15.64
C ASN A 101 -13.57 18.82 14.36
N VAL A 102 -12.28 19.18 14.48
CA VAL A 102 -11.33 19.17 13.36
C VAL A 102 -11.18 17.75 12.81
N VAL A 103 -11.04 16.75 13.69
CA VAL A 103 -10.96 15.34 13.30
C VAL A 103 -12.25 14.87 12.62
N ALA A 104 -13.42 15.25 13.14
CA ALA A 104 -14.70 14.95 12.50
C ALA A 104 -14.83 15.60 11.11
N ALA A 105 -14.29 16.80 10.90
CA ALA A 105 -14.24 17.43 9.59
C ALA A 105 -13.27 16.70 8.64
N TRP A 106 -12.14 16.20 9.14
CA TRP A 106 -11.19 15.41 8.35
C TRP A 106 -11.81 14.13 7.80
N VAL A 107 -12.64 13.45 8.58
CA VAL A 107 -13.38 12.27 8.11
C VAL A 107 -14.20 12.60 6.87
N LYS A 108 -14.85 13.77 6.82
CA LYS A 108 -15.62 14.22 5.65
C LYS A 108 -14.71 14.50 4.46
N LEU A 109 -13.56 15.13 4.68
CA LEU A 109 -12.59 15.43 3.64
C LEU A 109 -12.03 14.15 3.01
N ILE A 110 -11.61 13.17 3.83
CA ILE A 110 -11.07 11.89 3.37
C ILE A 110 -12.12 11.08 2.58
N LYS A 111 -13.40 11.16 2.96
CA LYS A 111 -14.48 10.52 2.18
C LYS A 111 -14.58 11.04 0.75
N ASN A 112 -14.22 12.30 0.51
CA ASN A 112 -14.23 12.91 -0.82
C ASN A 112 -12.97 12.60 -1.64
N VAL A 113 -11.93 12.02 -1.02
CA VAL A 113 -10.72 11.61 -1.73
C VAL A 113 -11.01 10.30 -2.48
N PRO A 114 -10.66 10.17 -3.78
CA PRO A 114 -10.78 8.91 -4.51
C PRO A 114 -10.10 7.74 -3.80
N ASN A 115 -10.62 6.52 -3.96
CA ASN A 115 -10.00 5.33 -3.39
C ASN A 115 -8.69 5.01 -4.11
N SER A 116 -7.63 4.84 -3.33
CA SER A 116 -6.29 4.49 -3.80
C SER A 116 -5.48 3.88 -2.67
N GLU A 117 -4.38 3.19 -3.02
CA GLU A 117 -3.43 2.70 -2.03
C GLU A 117 -2.84 3.86 -1.19
N VAL A 118 -2.56 5.01 -1.82
CA VAL A 118 -2.08 6.22 -1.13
C VAL A 118 -3.08 6.68 -0.07
N LYS A 119 -4.38 6.69 -0.38
CA LYS A 119 -5.43 7.03 0.59
C LYS A 119 -5.46 6.02 1.73
N THR A 120 -5.37 4.73 1.45
CA THR A 120 -5.34 3.68 2.49
C THR A 120 -4.13 3.86 3.42
N ARG A 121 -2.93 4.08 2.87
CA ARG A 121 -1.72 4.37 3.66
C ARG A 121 -1.88 5.63 4.51
N ALA A 122 -2.43 6.69 3.95
CA ALA A 122 -2.73 7.92 4.68
C ALA A 122 -3.65 7.61 5.87
N ILE A 123 -4.74 6.87 5.66
CA ILE A 123 -5.71 6.55 6.73
C ILE A 123 -5.07 5.80 7.90
N VAL A 124 -4.17 4.84 7.61
CA VAL A 124 -3.44 4.09 8.64
C VAL A 124 -2.49 5.01 9.40
N SER A 125 -1.69 5.82 8.70
CA SER A 125 -0.75 6.76 9.33
C SER A 125 -1.47 7.83 10.18
N ILE A 126 -2.59 8.37 9.68
CA ILE A 126 -3.44 9.32 10.43
C ILE A 126 -3.97 8.65 11.70
N ASN A 127 -4.44 7.39 11.62
CA ASN A 127 -4.93 6.66 12.78
C ASN A 127 -3.86 6.52 13.87
N ASP A 128 -2.65 6.13 13.47
CA ASP A 128 -1.57 5.91 14.41
C ASP A 128 -1.11 7.24 15.05
N SER A 129 -1.10 8.33 14.26
CA SER A 129 -0.89 9.69 14.77
C SER A 129 -1.97 10.15 15.75
N LEU A 130 -3.24 9.78 15.53
CA LEU A 130 -4.32 10.14 16.44
C LEU A 130 -4.32 9.32 17.74
N LYS A 131 -3.76 8.10 17.74
CA LYS A 131 -3.58 7.33 18.97
C LYS A 131 -2.56 7.94 19.91
N THR A 132 -1.49 8.51 19.36
CA THR A 132 -0.48 9.22 20.16
C THR A 132 -1.01 10.56 20.66
N LEU A 133 -1.91 11.19 19.91
CA LEU A 133 -2.54 12.47 20.23
C LEU A 133 -3.91 12.28 20.92
N TYR A 134 -3.92 12.07 22.24
CA TYR A 134 -5.11 12.05 23.13
C TYR A 134 -6.28 11.08 22.76
N PRO A 135 -6.75 10.22 23.71
CA PRO A 135 -7.80 9.21 23.43
C PRO A 135 -9.13 9.75 22.86
N GLY A 136 -9.49 11.01 23.15
CA GLY A 136 -10.75 11.62 22.74
C GLY A 136 -10.91 11.88 21.23
N PHE A 137 -9.83 11.81 20.44
CA PHE A 137 -9.89 11.98 18.98
C PHE A 137 -10.24 10.70 18.21
N LEU A 138 -10.25 9.54 18.88
CA LEU A 138 -10.33 8.24 18.21
C LEU A 138 -11.74 7.87 17.75
N GLN A 139 -12.81 8.34 18.40
CA GLN A 139 -14.18 7.90 18.08
C GLN A 139 -14.59 8.16 16.62
N PRO A 140 -14.52 9.41 16.09
CA PRO A 140 -14.88 9.68 14.70
C PRO A 140 -14.00 8.92 13.70
N TRP A 141 -12.71 8.74 14.04
CA TRP A 141 -11.74 8.09 13.17
C TRP A 141 -11.93 6.56 13.11
N THR A 142 -12.29 5.96 14.25
CA THR A 142 -12.54 4.51 14.36
C THR A 142 -13.70 4.08 13.46
N GLU A 143 -14.77 4.87 13.39
CA GLU A 143 -15.90 4.58 12.50
C GLU A 143 -15.54 4.69 11.02
N LEU A 144 -14.66 5.64 10.67
CA LEU A 144 -14.11 5.73 9.32
C LEU A 144 -13.34 4.46 8.94
N LEU A 145 -12.44 3.99 9.81
CA LEU A 145 -11.66 2.76 9.58
C LEU A 145 -12.54 1.52 9.36
N LYS A 146 -13.60 1.37 10.16
CA LYS A 146 -14.56 0.28 10.00
C LYS A 146 -15.22 0.31 8.61
N SER A 147 -15.56 1.51 8.13
CA SER A 147 -16.20 1.68 6.82
C SER A 147 -15.28 1.31 5.66
N PHE A 148 -13.97 1.61 5.75
CA PHE A 148 -12.98 1.23 4.73
C PHE A 148 -12.74 -0.27 4.69
N ARG A 149 -12.54 -0.92 5.85
CA ARG A 149 -12.34 -2.37 5.89
C ARG A 149 -13.53 -3.13 5.31
N LYS A 150 -14.76 -2.66 5.57
CA LYS A 150 -15.98 -3.23 4.98
C LYS A 150 -16.06 -3.02 3.47
N ALA A 151 -15.57 -1.89 2.96
CA ALA A 151 -15.54 -1.59 1.53
C ALA A 151 -14.51 -2.46 0.79
N GLU A 152 -13.30 -2.62 1.35
CA GLU A 152 -12.27 -3.52 0.82
C GLU A 152 -12.77 -4.96 0.74
N SER A 153 -13.33 -5.50 1.83
CA SER A 153 -13.87 -6.87 1.84
C SER A 153 -14.99 -7.08 0.82
N LYS A 154 -15.78 -6.04 0.53
CA LYS A 154 -16.88 -6.12 -0.42
C LYS A 154 -16.39 -6.08 -1.87
N ALA A 155 -15.36 -5.27 -2.15
CA ALA A 155 -14.74 -5.20 -3.47
C ALA A 155 -14.05 -6.52 -3.84
N GLU A 156 -13.35 -7.14 -2.89
CA GLU A 156 -12.66 -8.43 -3.05
C GLU A 156 -13.66 -9.57 -3.34
N SER A 157 -14.76 -9.65 -2.59
CA SER A 157 -15.84 -10.63 -2.84
C SER A 157 -16.60 -10.42 -4.16
N GLN A 158 -16.56 -9.22 -4.75
CA GLN A 158 -17.20 -8.94 -6.05
C GLN A 158 -16.28 -9.25 -7.23
N ALA A 159 -14.96 -9.06 -7.06
CA ALA A 159 -13.96 -9.43 -8.05
C ALA A 159 -13.89 -10.96 -8.24
N GLU A 160 -13.97 -11.75 -7.16
CA GLU A 160 -14.00 -13.23 -7.25
C GLU A 160 -15.25 -13.77 -7.98
N ARG A 161 -16.41 -13.13 -7.81
CA ARG A 161 -17.67 -13.57 -8.46
C ARG A 161 -17.74 -13.27 -9.95
N GLN A 162 -16.91 -12.38 -10.47
CA GLN A 162 -16.87 -12.02 -11.88
C GLN A 162 -15.79 -12.78 -12.67
N ALA A 163 -14.99 -13.61 -12.01
CA ALA A 163 -13.91 -14.39 -12.61
C ALA A 163 -14.30 -15.85 -12.95
N GLU A 164 -15.53 -16.30 -12.71
CA GLU A 164 -15.98 -17.64 -13.15
C GLU A 164 -16.39 -17.63 -14.64
N PRO A 165 -15.85 -18.54 -15.48
CA PRO A 165 -16.17 -18.58 -16.90
C PRO A 165 -17.58 -19.19 -17.14
N PRO A 166 -18.37 -18.66 -18.10
CA PRO A 166 -19.68 -19.21 -18.42
C PRO A 166 -19.54 -20.60 -19.09
N GLN A 167 -20.08 -21.63 -18.44
CA GLN A 167 -20.15 -22.99 -18.97
C GLN A 167 -21.15 -23.11 -20.13
N GLY A 168 -20.61 -23.30 -21.33
CA GLY A 168 -21.07 -24.17 -22.42
C GLY A 168 -22.55 -24.20 -22.83
N ALA A 169 -22.91 -23.42 -23.86
CA ALA A 169 -24.01 -23.76 -24.76
C ALA A 169 -23.46 -24.62 -25.92
N GLY A 170 -24.06 -25.79 -26.14
CA GLY A 170 -23.59 -26.77 -27.13
C GLY A 170 -23.88 -26.41 -28.58
N ILE A 171 -23.18 -27.09 -29.50
CA ILE A 171 -23.62 -27.41 -30.87
C ILE A 171 -22.94 -28.72 -31.31
N VAL A 172 -23.76 -29.47 -32.03
CA VAL A 172 -23.64 -30.84 -32.54
C VAL A 172 -22.59 -30.98 -33.64
N GLY A 173 -22.04 -32.19 -33.78
CA GLY A 173 -20.86 -32.50 -34.57
C GLY A 173 -21.06 -32.83 -36.05
N THR A 174 -19.93 -32.98 -36.71
CA THR A 174 -19.60 -33.78 -37.91
C THR A 174 -18.06 -33.83 -37.94
N GLY A 175 -17.32 -34.86 -38.33
CA GLY A 175 -17.54 -36.21 -38.82
C GLY A 175 -16.14 -36.77 -39.17
N THR A 176 -16.05 -38.11 -39.24
CA THR A 176 -15.15 -38.88 -40.15
C THR A 176 -13.62 -38.68 -40.08
N GLU A 177 -12.75 -39.69 -40.15
CA GLU A 177 -12.82 -41.15 -40.19
C GLU A 177 -11.35 -41.64 -40.25
N SER A 178 -11.14 -42.92 -39.93
CA SER A 178 -10.12 -43.78 -40.55
C SER A 178 -8.63 -43.65 -40.18
N ARG A 179 -8.22 -44.69 -39.42
CA ARG A 179 -7.35 -45.81 -39.86
C ARG A 179 -5.89 -45.86 -39.35
N ARG A 180 -5.66 -47.03 -38.75
CA ARG A 180 -4.48 -47.92 -38.78
C ARG A 180 -3.35 -47.66 -37.79
N ALA A 181 -3.32 -48.56 -36.79
CA ALA A 181 -2.09 -49.10 -36.22
C ALA A 181 -1.34 -49.98 -37.24
N PRO A 182 -0.04 -50.22 -37.02
CA PRO A 182 0.29 -51.56 -36.53
C PRO A 182 1.29 -51.57 -35.36
N ARG A 183 1.28 -52.73 -34.70
CA ARG A 183 2.06 -53.17 -33.54
C ARG A 183 3.57 -53.17 -33.78
N GLY A 184 4.32 -52.82 -32.74
CA GLY A 184 5.68 -53.28 -32.49
C GLY A 184 5.84 -53.52 -30.98
N SER A 185 6.19 -54.76 -30.61
CA SER A 185 6.39 -55.24 -29.24
C SER A 185 7.87 -55.21 -28.83
N ALA A 186 8.15 -54.87 -27.57
CA ALA A 186 9.21 -55.42 -26.72
C ALA A 186 9.09 -54.73 -25.35
N GLY A 187 8.65 -55.40 -24.29
CA GLY A 187 9.52 -56.07 -23.31
C GLY A 187 9.61 -55.19 -22.06
N SER A 188 8.93 -55.56 -20.95
CA SER A 188 9.51 -56.23 -19.77
C SER A 188 10.41 -55.29 -18.96
N ASP A 189 10.34 -55.11 -17.64
CA ASP A 189 9.52 -55.64 -16.54
C ASP A 189 9.70 -54.67 -15.36
N GLY A 190 8.70 -54.55 -14.48
CA GLY A 190 8.83 -53.83 -13.22
C GLY A 190 7.50 -53.63 -12.47
N ASN A 191 7.19 -54.59 -11.58
CA ASN A 191 6.21 -54.55 -10.47
C ASN A 191 6.01 -53.15 -9.85
N GLY A 192 4.82 -52.65 -9.47
CA GLY A 192 3.75 -53.27 -8.64
C GLY A 192 4.16 -53.20 -7.15
N ALA A 193 3.52 -52.51 -6.21
CA ALA A 193 2.14 -52.06 -6.06
C ALA A 193 2.00 -51.00 -4.93
N ASP A 194 0.77 -50.49 -4.79
CA ASP A 194 0.11 -49.87 -3.63
C ASP A 194 0.07 -48.34 -3.45
N ARG A 195 -1.01 -47.77 -4.01
CA ARG A 195 -2.05 -46.94 -3.38
C ARG A 195 -1.64 -45.95 -2.27
N ALA A 196 -1.84 -44.66 -2.52
CA ALA A 196 -2.69 -43.79 -1.68
C ALA A 196 -3.05 -42.48 -2.39
N ILE A 197 -4.29 -42.08 -2.13
CA ILE A 197 -4.96 -40.83 -2.48
C ILE A 197 -4.53 -39.73 -1.50
N GLY A 198 -4.51 -38.46 -1.93
CA GLY A 198 -4.46 -37.28 -1.04
C GLY A 198 -3.28 -36.36 -1.37
N SER A 199 -3.53 -35.21 -2.01
CA SER A 199 -3.82 -33.93 -1.36
C SER A 199 -2.64 -33.36 -0.56
N GLU A 200 -2.13 -32.23 -1.04
CA GLU A 200 -1.86 -30.99 -0.28
C GLU A 200 -0.65 -30.27 -0.87
N GLY A 201 -0.90 -29.46 -1.90
CA GLY A 201 -0.08 -28.29 -2.19
C GLY A 201 -0.12 -27.38 -0.96
N ALA A 202 0.95 -27.46 -0.17
CA ALA A 202 1.07 -26.94 1.17
C ALA A 202 1.02 -25.39 1.24
N PRO A 203 0.74 -24.82 2.42
CA PRO A 203 0.09 -23.51 2.60
C PRO A 203 1.05 -22.31 2.67
N LEU A 204 2.06 -22.25 1.82
CA LEU A 204 3.10 -21.21 1.86
C LEU A 204 2.61 -19.75 1.71
N THR A 205 1.38 -19.50 1.26
CA THR A 205 0.94 -18.16 0.84
C THR A 205 0.61 -17.19 1.98
N LYS A 206 -0.01 -17.62 3.09
CA LYS A 206 -0.52 -16.68 4.12
C LYS A 206 0.58 -16.06 4.99
N ILE A 207 1.61 -16.83 5.34
CA ILE A 207 2.72 -16.29 6.14
C ILE A 207 3.66 -15.48 5.27
N GLU A 208 3.89 -15.91 4.03
CA GLU A 208 4.63 -15.11 3.08
C GLU A 208 3.94 -13.75 2.85
N GLU A 209 2.62 -13.75 2.67
CA GLU A 209 1.82 -12.52 2.58
C GLU A 209 1.88 -11.68 3.86
N LEU A 210 1.78 -12.30 5.04
CA LEU A 210 1.87 -11.60 6.32
C LEU A 210 3.27 -11.01 6.57
N ALA A 211 4.32 -11.73 6.19
CA ALA A 211 5.70 -11.29 6.27
C ALA A 211 5.95 -10.14 5.29
N ARG A 212 5.56 -10.28 4.02
CA ARG A 212 5.63 -9.21 3.00
C ARG A 212 4.88 -7.96 3.45
N ARG A 213 3.68 -8.12 4.04
CA ARG A 213 2.87 -7.01 4.57
C ARG A 213 3.51 -6.35 5.79
N THR A 214 4.11 -7.13 6.69
CA THR A 214 4.77 -6.62 7.91
C THR A 214 6.09 -5.93 7.58
N LEU A 215 6.88 -6.50 6.67
CA LEU A 215 8.09 -5.88 6.11
C LEU A 215 7.75 -4.58 5.36
N GLY A 216 6.66 -4.56 4.60
CA GLY A 216 6.14 -3.36 3.96
C GLY A 216 5.79 -2.23 4.93
N ILE A 217 5.37 -2.55 6.16
CA ILE A 217 5.03 -1.59 7.22
C ILE A 217 6.29 -1.05 7.93
N MET A 218 7.36 -1.85 8.02
CA MET A 218 8.58 -1.50 8.76
C MET A 218 9.66 -0.80 7.90
N ARG A 219 9.43 -0.57 6.60
CA ARG A 219 10.47 -0.02 5.69
C ARG A 219 10.79 1.46 5.99
N PRO A 220 12.08 1.83 6.12
CA PRO A 220 12.54 3.18 5.83
C PRO A 220 12.38 3.48 4.34
N ILE A 221 12.07 4.73 4.02
CA ILE A 221 11.81 5.24 2.66
C ILE A 221 12.93 4.83 1.69
N GLY A 222 12.60 4.17 0.57
CA GLY A 222 13.50 4.06 -0.59
C GLY A 222 13.69 2.69 -1.28
N LEU A 223 13.14 1.58 -0.77
CA LEU A 223 13.25 0.27 -1.44
C LEU A 223 11.86 -0.20 -1.84
N MET A 224 11.57 -0.26 -3.15
CA MET A 224 10.25 -0.69 -3.66
C MET A 224 10.10 -2.22 -3.71
N GLU A 225 11.17 -3.00 -3.81
CA GLU A 225 11.09 -4.47 -3.81
C GLU A 225 11.36 -5.07 -2.43
N PRO A 226 10.67 -6.17 -2.07
CA PRO A 226 11.00 -6.93 -0.87
C PRO A 226 12.43 -7.46 -0.99
N ASP A 227 13.28 -7.17 -0.01
CA ASP A 227 14.63 -7.75 0.06
C ASP A 227 14.47 -9.24 0.31
N GLU A 228 14.55 -10.06 -0.74
CA GLU A 228 14.38 -11.51 -0.68
C GLU A 228 15.37 -12.13 0.32
N ASN A 229 16.55 -11.52 0.56
CA ASN A 229 17.48 -11.96 1.60
C ASN A 229 16.94 -11.77 3.02
N LEU A 230 16.12 -10.73 3.25
CA LEU A 230 15.49 -10.48 4.54
C LEU A 230 14.30 -11.42 4.77
N ILE A 231 13.60 -11.78 3.69
CA ILE A 231 12.57 -12.82 3.70
C ILE A 231 13.20 -14.17 4.04
N ASP A 232 14.30 -14.53 3.38
CA ASP A 232 15.06 -15.76 3.64
C ASP A 232 15.62 -15.80 5.08
N SER A 233 16.15 -14.67 5.58
CA SER A 233 16.66 -14.55 6.95
C SER A 233 15.54 -14.68 8.01
N PHE A 234 14.36 -14.14 7.71
CA PHE A 234 13.16 -14.35 8.52
C PHE A 234 12.76 -15.83 8.57
N PHE A 235 12.69 -16.50 7.41
CA PHE A 235 12.35 -17.94 7.36
C PHE A 235 13.41 -18.81 8.05
N ALA A 236 14.69 -18.48 7.93
CA ALA A 236 15.77 -19.16 8.65
C ALA A 236 15.64 -19.00 10.17
N THR A 237 15.31 -17.80 10.65
CA THR A 237 15.10 -17.50 12.06
C THR A 237 13.85 -18.20 12.61
N ALA A 238 12.78 -18.24 11.82
CA ALA A 238 11.54 -18.95 12.18
C ALA A 238 11.75 -20.46 12.30
N LYS A 239 12.57 -21.05 11.43
CA LYS A 239 12.95 -22.47 11.49
C LYS A 239 13.77 -22.80 12.75
N HIS A 240 14.66 -21.90 13.17
CA HIS A 240 15.45 -22.07 14.40
C HIS A 240 14.65 -21.88 15.70
N ALA A 241 13.54 -21.14 15.67
CA ALA A 241 12.64 -20.93 16.80
C ALA A 241 11.75 -22.15 17.13
N GLY A 242 11.87 -23.25 16.40
CA GLY A 242 11.36 -24.56 16.82
C GLY A 242 9.94 -24.92 16.40
N GLY A 243 9.45 -24.46 15.23
CA GLY A 243 8.14 -24.86 14.73
C GLY A 243 8.16 -25.21 13.26
N ASP A 244 8.18 -26.52 12.94
CA ASP A 244 7.79 -27.00 11.61
C ASP A 244 6.31 -26.69 11.32
N ASP A 245 5.52 -26.35 12.35
CA ASP A 245 4.12 -25.93 12.24
C ASP A 245 3.95 -24.42 12.48
N TRP A 246 4.34 -23.65 11.48
CA TRP A 246 4.21 -22.20 11.45
C TRP A 246 2.74 -21.73 11.40
N ARG A 247 1.77 -22.64 11.20
CA ARG A 247 0.34 -22.34 11.03
C ARG A 247 -0.31 -21.70 12.27
N ASP A 248 0.32 -21.85 13.44
CA ASP A 248 -0.17 -21.33 14.72
C ASP A 248 0.49 -20.01 15.17
N TRP A 249 1.37 -19.44 14.35
CA TRP A 249 2.09 -18.22 14.70
C TRP A 249 1.15 -17.02 14.74
N ARG A 250 1.14 -16.31 15.87
CA ARG A 250 0.41 -15.05 16.01
C ARG A 250 1.25 -13.92 15.43
N ARG A 251 0.60 -12.80 15.12
CA ARG A 251 1.27 -11.59 14.62
C ARG A 251 2.43 -11.13 15.51
N GLN A 252 2.34 -11.34 16.82
CA GLN A 252 3.40 -10.96 17.77
C GLN A 252 4.66 -11.83 17.61
N ASP A 253 4.49 -13.13 17.33
CA ASP A 253 5.59 -14.08 17.12
C ASP A 253 6.33 -13.76 15.82
N VAL A 254 5.58 -13.39 14.77
CA VAL A 254 6.13 -12.92 13.49
C VAL A 254 6.92 -11.63 13.66
N VAL A 255 6.40 -10.65 14.40
CA VAL A 255 7.09 -9.37 14.66
C VAL A 255 8.36 -9.59 15.48
N ALA A 256 8.33 -10.49 16.47
CA ALA A 256 9.50 -10.82 17.27
C ALA A 256 10.60 -11.49 16.43
N ALA A 257 10.25 -12.45 15.57
CA ALA A 257 11.20 -13.11 14.67
C ALA A 257 11.79 -12.14 13.63
N LEU A 258 11.00 -11.19 13.13
CA LEU A 258 11.46 -10.16 12.21
C LEU A 258 12.45 -9.19 12.87
N ALA A 259 12.18 -8.79 14.12
CA ALA A 259 13.06 -7.92 14.90
C ALA A 259 14.39 -8.61 15.23
N ASP A 260 14.37 -9.90 15.52
CA ASP A 260 15.58 -10.71 15.74
C ASP A 260 16.42 -10.86 14.45
N ALA A 261 15.77 -11.16 13.30
CA ALA A 261 16.45 -11.24 12.01
C ALA A 261 17.11 -9.91 11.60
N LEU A 262 16.41 -8.79 11.81
CA LEU A 262 16.96 -7.44 11.57
C LEU A 262 18.15 -7.13 12.49
N SER A 263 18.08 -7.53 13.76
CA SER A 263 19.16 -7.30 14.72
C SER A 263 20.42 -8.09 14.36
N LYS A 264 20.27 -9.33 13.87
CA LYS A 264 21.38 -10.17 13.41
C LYS A 264 22.06 -9.62 12.15
N ARG A 265 21.30 -8.96 11.27
CA ARG A 265 21.83 -8.29 10.06
C ARG A 265 22.65 -7.04 10.36
N VAL A 266 22.30 -6.31 11.43
CA VAL A 266 23.07 -5.11 11.85
C VAL A 266 24.40 -5.50 12.53
N ALA A 267 24.52 -6.74 13.01
CA ALA A 267 25.71 -7.27 13.66
C ALA A 267 26.69 -7.99 12.71
N SER A 268 26.36 -8.15 11.42
CA SER A 268 27.20 -8.74 10.37
C SER A 268 27.76 -7.67 9.43
#